data_AF-A0AAV0AP42-F1
#
_entry.id   AF-A0AAV0AP42-F1
#
_cell.length_a   1.000
_cell.length_b   1.000
_cell.length_c   1.000
_cell.angle_alpha   90.00
_cell.angle_beta   90.00
_cell.angle_gamma   90.00
#
_symmetry.space_group_name_H-M   'P 1'
#
loop_
_entity.id
_entity.type
_entity.pdbx_description
1 polymer ?
#
loop_
_entity_poly.entity_id
_entity_poly.type
_entity_poly.pdbx_seq_one_letter_code
_entity_poly.pdbx_strand_id
1 'polypeptide(L)'
;SLFNERTKYWDVANLEKLLNCLKLKKKNPGVNLPYLYFGTWQASYAWNVENVDLYSINYIHFGTPKFWYSVPQEHNQRFKSFTSLSFAKERMVCPEFLRHKAFLASPLVLQLVGIQLNKVIHLLGKIILTYP
;
A
#
# COMPACT_ATOMS: atom_id res chain seq x y z
N SER A 1 1.21 -17.42 -6.82
CA SER A 1 1.16 -17.44 -5.34
C SER A 1 2.27 -18.32 -4.82
N LEU A 2 2.79 -18.08 -3.62
CA LEU A 2 3.71 -19.01 -2.93
C LEU A 2 3.03 -19.75 -1.76
N PHE A 3 1.71 -19.55 -1.56
CA PHE A 3 0.93 -20.38 -0.66
C PHE A 3 0.77 -21.78 -1.26
N ASN A 4 0.87 -22.80 -0.41
CA ASN A 4 0.71 -24.19 -0.82
C ASN A 4 -0.77 -24.60 -0.79
N GLU A 5 -1.10 -25.70 -1.48
CA GLU A 5 -2.48 -26.23 -1.55
C GLU A 5 -3.05 -26.65 -0.18
N ARG A 6 -2.19 -26.82 0.83
CA ARG A 6 -2.60 -27.15 2.19
C ARG A 6 -3.05 -25.93 2.98
N THR A 7 -2.80 -24.71 2.49
CA THR A 7 -3.18 -23.46 3.16
C THR A 7 -4.68 -23.27 3.02
N LYS A 8 -5.42 -23.49 4.12
CA LYS A 8 -6.89 -23.37 4.14
C LYS A 8 -7.42 -21.98 4.48
N TYR A 9 -6.62 -21.18 5.18
CA TYR A 9 -7.04 -19.88 5.71
C TYR A 9 -6.04 -18.81 5.33
N TRP A 10 -6.53 -17.59 5.09
CA TRP A 10 -5.71 -16.41 4.78
C TRP A 10 -4.74 -16.63 3.60
N ASP A 11 -5.11 -17.50 2.65
CA ASP A 11 -4.43 -17.56 1.35
C ASP A 11 -4.74 -16.28 0.58
N VAL A 12 -3.75 -15.38 0.48
CA VAL A 12 -3.89 -14.08 -0.20
C VAL A 12 -4.32 -14.24 -1.66
N ALA A 13 -3.99 -15.36 -2.30
CA ALA A 13 -4.40 -15.66 -3.66
C ALA A 13 -5.88 -16.05 -3.77
N ASN A 14 -6.44 -16.62 -2.71
CA ASN A 14 -7.76 -17.24 -2.68
C ASN A 14 -8.58 -16.71 -1.51
N LEU A 15 -8.71 -15.38 -1.40
CA LEU A 15 -9.55 -14.76 -0.39
C LEU A 15 -11.01 -14.79 -0.84
N GLU A 16 -11.88 -15.31 0.01
CA GLU A 16 -13.34 -15.18 -0.14
C GLU A 16 -13.70 -13.71 0.02
N LYS A 17 -13.95 -13.02 -1.10
CA LYS A 17 -14.19 -11.57 -1.12
C LYS A 17 -15.44 -11.24 -1.89
N LEU A 18 -16.14 -10.20 -1.42
CA LEU A 18 -17.22 -9.54 -2.16
C LEU A 18 -16.76 -9.10 -3.57
N LEU A 19 -15.49 -8.72 -3.75
CA LEU A 19 -14.92 -8.39 -5.07
C LEU A 19 -14.94 -9.56 -6.07
N ASN A 20 -14.84 -10.81 -5.58
CA ASN A 20 -15.06 -11.99 -6.40
C ASN A 20 -16.56 -12.24 -6.61
N CYS A 21 -17.41 -11.87 -5.64
CA CYS A 21 -18.87 -11.93 -5.74
C CYS A 21 -19.45 -10.90 -6.73
N LEU A 22 -18.80 -9.75 -6.92
CA LEU A 22 -19.23 -8.70 -7.84
C LEU A 22 -19.14 -9.10 -9.32
N LYS A 23 -18.64 -10.32 -9.63
CA LYS A 23 -18.52 -10.88 -10.99
C LYS A 23 -18.07 -9.84 -12.01
N LEU A 24 -17.08 -9.02 -11.64
CA LEU A 24 -16.48 -8.06 -12.55
C LEU A 24 -15.99 -8.86 -13.76
N LYS A 25 -16.54 -8.58 -14.95
CA LYS A 25 -16.31 -9.36 -16.18
C LYS A 25 -14.83 -9.47 -16.56
N LYS A 26 -13.96 -8.63 -15.98
CA LYS A 26 -12.54 -8.56 -16.23
C LYS A 26 -11.76 -8.70 -14.93
N LYS A 27 -10.86 -9.69 -14.86
CA LYS A 27 -9.89 -9.81 -13.77
C LYS A 27 -8.82 -8.73 -13.95
N ASN A 28 -8.62 -7.90 -12.93
CA ASN A 28 -7.59 -6.85 -12.92
C ASN A 28 -6.36 -7.36 -12.14
N PRO A 29 -5.20 -7.56 -12.79
CA PRO A 29 -3.96 -7.98 -12.13
C PRO A 29 -3.58 -7.07 -10.97
N GLY A 30 -3.31 -7.63 -9.79
CA GLY A 30 -2.99 -6.89 -8.56
C GLY A 30 -4.14 -6.28 -7.80
N VAL A 31 -5.34 -6.28 -8.37
CA VAL A 31 -6.55 -5.92 -7.64
C VAL A 31 -7.24 -7.22 -7.18
N ASN A 32 -7.46 -8.15 -8.12
CA ASN A 32 -8.12 -9.43 -7.86
C ASN A 32 -7.22 -10.64 -8.12
N LEU A 33 -5.95 -10.42 -8.48
CA LEU A 33 -4.93 -11.45 -8.61
C LEU A 33 -3.72 -11.06 -7.77
N PRO A 34 -3.08 -12.02 -7.05
CA PRO A 34 -1.96 -11.71 -6.19
C PRO A 34 -0.71 -11.33 -7.00
N TYR A 35 0.08 -10.39 -6.48
CA TYR A 35 1.44 -10.10 -6.94
C TYR A 35 2.47 -10.68 -5.97
N LEU A 36 3.63 -11.06 -6.49
CA LEU A 36 4.82 -11.36 -5.71
C LEU A 36 5.81 -10.20 -5.81
N TYR A 37 6.39 -9.82 -4.68
CA TYR A 37 7.41 -8.79 -4.59
C TYR A 37 8.69 -9.40 -4.06
N PHE A 38 9.77 -9.28 -4.82
CA PHE A 38 11.12 -9.62 -4.38
C PHE A 38 11.86 -8.33 -4.06
N GLY A 39 12.19 -8.13 -2.79
CA GLY A 39 12.85 -6.91 -2.31
C GLY A 39 14.32 -7.17 -1.97
N THR A 40 15.13 -6.14 -2.17
CA THR A 40 16.51 -6.05 -1.66
C THR A 40 16.60 -4.92 -0.63
N TRP A 41 17.76 -4.76 0.01
CA TRP A 41 18.02 -3.61 0.86
C TRP A 41 17.77 -2.30 0.10
N GLN A 42 17.15 -1.32 0.77
CA GLN A 42 16.72 -0.02 0.23
C GLN A 42 15.60 -0.02 -0.82
N ALA A 43 15.12 -1.19 -1.28
CA ALA A 43 13.94 -1.25 -2.13
C ALA A 43 12.74 -0.60 -1.41
N SER A 44 12.16 0.41 -2.04
CA SER A 44 11.16 1.29 -1.41
C SER A 44 9.86 1.30 -2.19
N TYR A 45 8.76 1.53 -1.48
CA TYR A 45 7.45 1.79 -2.07
C TYR A 45 7.05 3.21 -1.72
N ALA A 46 6.71 3.99 -2.75
CA ALA A 46 6.35 5.39 -2.59
C ALA A 46 5.03 5.58 -1.84
N TRP A 47 4.73 6.81 -1.43
CA TRP A 47 3.45 7.13 -0.83
C TRP A 47 2.32 7.00 -1.85
N ASN A 48 1.30 6.19 -1.53
CA ASN A 48 0.12 6.02 -2.35
C ASN A 48 -1.05 5.47 -1.53
N VAL A 49 -2.23 5.51 -2.15
CA VAL A 49 -3.39 4.69 -1.78
C VAL A 49 -3.56 3.58 -2.81
N GLU A 50 -4.35 2.56 -2.47
CA GLU A 50 -4.62 1.46 -3.39
C GLU A 50 -5.48 1.90 -4.57
N ASN A 51 -5.53 1.06 -5.61
CA ASN A 51 -6.38 1.31 -6.77
C ASN A 51 -7.84 1.37 -6.33
N VAL A 52 -8.54 2.43 -6.75
CA VAL A 52 -9.92 2.76 -6.33
C VAL A 52 -10.13 2.69 -4.80
N ASP A 53 -9.07 3.03 -4.07
CA ASP A 53 -9.03 3.16 -2.60
C ASP A 53 -9.52 1.90 -1.87
N LEU A 54 -9.19 0.73 -2.44
CA LEU A 54 -9.52 -0.55 -1.85
C LEU A 54 -8.62 -0.92 -0.67
N TYR A 55 -9.03 -1.95 0.05
CA TYR A 55 -8.17 -2.65 0.98
C TYR A 55 -7.01 -3.34 0.24
N SER A 56 -5.82 -3.36 0.84
CA SER A 56 -4.76 -4.29 0.47
C SER A 56 -4.48 -5.28 1.59
N ILE A 57 -3.85 -6.38 1.20
CA ILE A 57 -3.30 -7.37 2.10
C ILE A 57 -1.87 -7.72 1.64
N ASN A 58 -0.95 -7.79 2.57
CA ASN A 58 0.45 -8.15 2.31
C ASN A 58 0.91 -9.24 3.29
N TYR A 59 1.63 -10.24 2.79
CA TYR A 59 2.21 -11.32 3.58
C TYR A 59 3.68 -11.52 3.23
N ILE A 60 4.56 -11.58 4.23
CA ILE A 60 5.99 -11.88 4.02
C ILE A 60 6.20 -13.39 4.11
N HIS A 61 6.42 -14.02 2.95
CA HIS A 61 6.70 -15.45 2.86
C HIS A 61 8.03 -15.84 3.52
N PHE A 62 9.09 -15.09 3.22
CA PHE A 62 10.44 -15.32 3.75
C PHE A 62 11.32 -14.07 3.61
N GLY A 63 12.51 -14.09 4.23
CA GLY A 63 13.51 -13.03 4.11
C GLY A 63 13.50 -12.04 5.27
N THR A 64 13.88 -10.79 4.99
CA THR A 64 14.07 -9.74 5.99
C THR A 64 12.80 -8.90 6.21
N PRO A 65 12.70 -8.18 7.35
CA PRO A 65 11.55 -7.33 7.65
C PRO A 65 11.33 -6.21 6.64
N LYS A 66 10.07 -5.79 6.47
CA LYS A 66 9.67 -4.61 5.70
C LYS A 66 9.14 -3.53 6.64
N PHE A 67 9.63 -2.30 6.50
CA PHE A 67 9.12 -1.17 7.27
C PHE A 67 7.96 -0.51 6.55
N TRP A 68 6.89 -0.21 7.30
CA TRP A 68 5.71 0.48 6.81
C TRP A 68 5.54 1.79 7.56
N TYR A 69 5.16 2.82 6.81
CA TYR A 69 4.66 4.07 7.34
C TYR A 69 3.26 4.29 6.79
N SER A 70 2.33 4.72 7.63
CA SER A 70 0.98 5.10 7.18
C SER A 70 0.52 6.39 7.83
N VAL A 71 -0.28 7.14 7.07
CA VAL A 71 -0.93 8.37 7.50
C VAL A 71 -2.34 8.00 7.96
N PRO A 72 -2.71 8.30 9.22
CA PRO A 72 -4.10 8.16 9.69
C PRO A 72 -5.06 8.99 8.82
N GLN A 73 -6.29 8.51 8.61
CA GLN A 73 -7.27 9.21 7.76
C GLN A 73 -7.57 10.64 8.21
N GLU A 74 -7.56 10.89 9.53
CA GLU A 74 -7.71 12.23 10.13
C GLU A 74 -6.68 13.26 9.61
N HIS A 75 -5.50 12.79 9.19
CA HIS A 75 -4.43 13.64 8.65
C HIS A 75 -4.39 13.65 7.12
N ASN A 76 -5.31 12.98 6.42
CA ASN A 76 -5.29 12.84 4.96
C ASN A 76 -5.29 14.20 4.24
N GLN A 77 -6.14 15.13 4.67
CA GLN A 77 -6.18 16.47 4.06
C GLN A 77 -4.86 17.22 4.23
N ARG A 78 -4.27 17.16 5.43
CA ARG A 78 -2.97 17.78 5.72
C ARG A 78 -1.86 17.17 4.86
N PHE A 79 -1.86 15.85 4.69
CA PHE A 79 -0.92 15.15 3.82
C PHE A 79 -1.10 15.51 2.35
N LYS A 80 -2.35 15.62 1.87
CA LYS A 80 -2.66 16.08 0.51
C LYS A 80 -2.22 17.52 0.28
N SER A 81 -2.45 18.43 1.24
CA SER A 81 -1.97 19.81 1.16
C SER A 81 -0.45 19.88 1.12
N PHE A 82 0.24 19.15 2.01
CA PHE A 82 1.71 19.08 2.03
C PHE A 82 2.26 18.57 0.68
N THR A 83 1.78 17.42 0.22
CA THR A 83 2.27 16.81 -1.02
C THR A 83 1.93 17.66 -2.25
N SER A 84 0.77 18.32 -2.29
CA SER A 84 0.42 19.23 -3.39
C SER A 84 1.33 20.45 -3.46
N LEU A 85 1.79 20.96 -2.31
CA LEU A 85 2.75 22.06 -2.24
C LEU A 85 4.16 21.59 -2.62
N SER A 86 4.60 20.44 -2.09
CA SER A 86 5.93 19.90 -2.34
C SER A 86 6.14 19.42 -3.77
N PHE A 87 5.09 18.90 -4.41
CA PHE A 87 5.10 18.37 -5.78
C PHE A 87 4.16 19.16 -6.69
N ALA A 88 4.24 20.50 -6.61
CA ALA A 88 3.32 21.39 -7.30
C ALA A 88 3.32 21.21 -8.82
N LYS A 89 4.50 20.98 -9.42
CA LYS A 89 4.63 20.75 -10.87
C LYS A 89 3.90 19.48 -11.30
N GLU A 90 4.06 18.40 -10.55
CA GLU A 90 3.44 17.11 -10.84
C GLU A 90 1.94 17.15 -10.59
N ARG A 91 1.51 17.88 -9.54
CA ARG A 91 0.09 18.11 -9.24
C ARG A 91 -0.63 18.89 -10.34
N MET A 92 0.05 19.82 -11.00
CA MET A 92 -0.48 20.56 -12.15
C MET A 92 -0.70 19.65 -13.36
N VAL A 93 0.19 18.66 -13.57
CA VAL A 93 0.07 17.70 -14.67
C VAL A 93 -0.98 16.63 -14.37
N CYS A 94 -1.02 16.10 -13.15
CA CYS A 94 -1.96 15.06 -12.74
C CYS A 94 -2.51 15.32 -11.33
N PRO A 95 -3.84 15.43 -11.15
CA PRO A 95 -4.41 15.65 -9.83
C PRO A 95 -4.21 14.51 -8.84
N GLU A 96 -4.08 13.28 -9.36
CA GLU A 96 -3.90 12.05 -8.59
C GLU A 96 -2.46 11.54 -8.71
N PHE A 97 -1.47 12.43 -8.86
CA PHE A 97 -0.07 12.07 -9.12
C PHE A 97 0.53 11.07 -8.13
N LEU A 98 0.09 11.06 -6.86
CA LEU A 98 0.53 10.07 -5.86
C LEU A 98 0.20 8.63 -6.26
N ARG A 99 -0.83 8.40 -7.09
CA ARG A 99 -1.15 7.08 -7.65
C ARG A 99 -0.10 6.58 -8.63
N HIS A 100 0.82 7.43 -9.08
CA HIS A 100 1.95 7.04 -9.92
C HIS A 100 3.06 6.31 -9.12
N LYS A 101 2.97 6.28 -7.78
CA LYS A 101 3.87 5.51 -6.90
C LYS A 101 5.37 5.86 -7.10
N ALA A 102 5.65 7.14 -7.33
CA ALA A 102 7.00 7.66 -7.59
C ALA A 102 7.49 8.71 -6.57
N PHE A 103 6.65 9.10 -5.61
CA PHE A 103 6.90 10.24 -4.74
C PHE A 103 7.19 9.81 -3.29
N LEU A 104 8.37 10.17 -2.81
CA LEU A 104 8.83 9.88 -1.45
C LEU A 104 8.85 11.16 -0.62
N ALA A 105 8.43 11.04 0.63
CA ALA A 105 8.55 12.07 1.65
C ALA A 105 9.06 11.41 2.94
N SER A 106 10.07 12.03 3.55
CA SER A 106 10.66 11.50 4.79
C SER A 106 9.64 11.57 5.94
N PRO A 107 9.51 10.51 6.77
CA PRO A 107 8.68 10.54 7.97
C PRO A 107 8.97 11.73 8.89
N LEU A 108 10.25 12.10 9.03
CA LEU A 108 10.66 13.25 9.84
C LEU A 108 10.08 14.56 9.33
N VAL A 109 10.11 14.77 8.01
CA VAL A 109 9.57 15.99 7.38
C VAL A 109 8.06 16.06 7.58
N LEU A 110 7.36 14.94 7.44
CA LEU A 110 5.91 14.86 7.66
C LEU A 110 5.54 15.17 9.13
N GLN A 111 6.32 14.65 10.09
CA GLN A 111 6.11 14.95 11.51
C GLN A 111 6.36 16.42 11.85
N LEU A 112 7.39 17.06 11.26
CA LEU A 112 7.67 18.49 11.45
C LEU A 112 6.53 19.39 10.98
N VAL A 113 5.83 18.99 9.92
CA VAL A 113 4.63 19.69 9.45
C VAL A 113 3.36 19.21 10.16
N GLY A 114 3.47 18.48 11.27
CA GLY A 114 2.37 18.05 12.15
C GLY A 114 1.49 16.93 11.61
N ILE A 115 2.02 16.06 10.74
CA ILE A 115 1.35 14.82 10.31
C ILE A 115 1.86 13.68 11.19
N GLN A 116 1.01 13.16 12.07
CA GLN A 116 1.34 11.99 12.86
C GLN A 116 1.31 10.74 11.97
N LEU A 117 2.33 9.90 12.09
CA LEU A 117 2.48 8.69 11.30
C LEU A 117 2.41 7.46 12.21
N ASN A 118 1.82 6.40 11.69
CA ASN A 118 2.01 5.06 12.24
C ASN A 118 3.24 4.44 11.60
N LYS A 119 4.02 3.69 12.40
CA LYS A 119 5.17 2.92 11.92
C LYS A 119 5.02 1.46 12.35
N VAL A 120 5.19 0.54 11.42
CA VAL A 120 5.13 -0.90 11.68
C VAL A 120 6.33 -1.60 11.06
N ILE A 121 6.91 -2.54 11.81
CA ILE A 121 7.91 -3.47 11.30
C ILE A 121 7.17 -4.76 10.93
N HIS A 122 7.02 -5.00 9.63
CA HIS A 122 6.39 -6.21 9.09
C HIS A 122 7.41 -7.34 9.11
N LEU A 123 7.21 -8.31 10.01
CA LEU A 123 8.06 -9.49 10.17
C LEU A 123 7.59 -10.66 9.30
N LEU A 124 8.47 -11.63 9.09
CA LEU A 124 8.18 -12.88 8.39
C LEU A 124 6.95 -13.59 8.98
N GLY A 125 6.10 -14.12 8.10
CA GLY A 125 4.90 -14.87 8.48
C GLY A 125 3.78 -14.03 9.07
N LYS A 126 3.88 -12.70 9.02
CA LYS A 126 2.82 -11.78 9.45
C LYS A 126 2.06 -11.23 8.25
N ILE A 127 0.91 -10.64 8.56
CA ILE A 127 0.02 -10.01 7.59
C ILE A 127 -0.10 -8.53 7.94
N ILE A 128 -0.10 -7.67 6.93
CA ILE A 128 -0.52 -6.28 7.03
C ILE A 128 -1.76 -6.07 6.17
N LEU A 129 -2.74 -5.36 6.73
CA LEU A 129 -3.92 -4.87 6.02
C LEU A 129 -3.83 -3.35 5.94
N THR A 130 -4.12 -2.80 4.76
CA THR A 130 -4.38 -1.37 4.60
C THR A 130 -5.85 -1.14 4.36
N TYR A 131 -6.37 -0.06 4.92
CA TYR A 131 -7.77 0.31 4.87
C TYR A 131 -7.97 1.47 3.88
N PRO A 132 -9.14 1.59 3.23
CA PRO A 132 -9.60 2.81 2.58
C PRO A 132 -9.55 3.99 3.54
#